data_AF-A0A9E3WJ53-F1
#
_entry.id   AF-A0A9E3WJ53-F1
#
_cell.length_a   1.000
_cell.length_b   1.000
_cell.length_c   1.000
_cell.angle_alpha   90.00
_cell.angle_beta   90.00
_cell.angle_gamma   90.00
#
_symmetry.space_group_name_H-M   'P 1'
#
loop_
_entity.id
_entity.type
_entity.pdbx_description
1 polymer ?
#
loop_
_entity_poly.entity_id
_entity_poly.type
_entity_poly.pdbx_seq_one_letter_code
_entity_poly.pdbx_strand_id
1 'polypeptide(L)' 'PIMMTTMAALFGTLPIALGFGAGAEARRPLGLAVVGGLLVSQSLTLFVTPVIYTYMDTLQERLGGWLWFLTGRERKAAEA' A
#
# COMPACT_ATOMS: atom_id res chain seq x y z
N PRO A 1 -4.09 -9.45 7.72
CA PRO A 1 -2.72 -9.13 8.22
C PRO A 1 -2.46 -7.64 8.45
N ILE A 2 -2.72 -6.76 7.46
CA ILE A 2 -2.40 -5.31 7.55
C ILE A 2 -3.10 -4.63 8.73
N MET A 3 -4.40 -4.86 8.91
CA MET A 3 -5.13 -4.33 10.07
C MET A 3 -4.57 -4.85 11.41
N MET A 4 -4.11 -6.10 11.45
CA MET A 4 -3.58 -6.71 12.67
C MET A 4 -2.27 -6.06 13.11
N THR A 5 -1.34 -5.84 12.16
CA THR A 5 -0.05 -5.20 12.45
C THR A 5 -0.23 -3.73 12.83
N THR A 6 -1.15 -3.03 12.18
CA THR A 6 -1.46 -1.63 12.51
C THR A 6 -2.08 -1.51 13.90
N MET A 7 -3.02 -2.40 14.26
CA MET A 7 -3.60 -2.40 15.62
C MET A 7 -2.54 -2.71 16.69
N ALA A 8 -1.67 -3.69 16.45
CA ALA A 8 -0.58 -4.01 17.38
C ALA A 8 0.36 -2.82 17.62
N ALA A 9 0.75 -2.12 16.53
CA ALA A 9 1.60 -0.93 16.61
C ALA A 9 0.89 0.25 17.31
N LEU A 10 -0.41 0.45 17.05
CA LEU A 10 -1.22 1.47 17.73
C LEU A 10 -1.29 1.19 19.23
N PHE A 11 -1.65 -0.02 19.66
CA PHE A 11 -1.71 -0.36 21.08
C PHE A 11 -0.34 -0.29 21.77
N GLY A 12 0.75 -0.64 21.09
CA GLY A 12 2.10 -0.50 21.64
C GLY A 12 2.55 0.96 21.83
N THR A 13 2.04 1.90 21.03
CA THR A 13 2.42 3.33 21.08
C THR A 13 1.42 4.21 21.81
N LEU A 14 0.19 3.72 22.02
CA LEU A 14 -0.89 4.42 22.70
C LEU A 14 -0.50 4.99 24.07
N PRO A 15 0.18 4.24 24.97
CA PRO A 15 0.50 4.77 26.30
C PRO A 15 1.49 5.94 26.24
N ILE A 16 2.41 5.91 25.27
CA ILE A 16 3.40 6.96 25.04
C ILE A 16 2.72 8.22 24.48
N ALA A 17 1.79 8.04 23.53
CA ALA A 17 1.02 9.14 22.93
C ALA A 17 0.10 9.83 23.95
N LEU A 18 -0.44 9.07 24.91
CA LEU A 18 -1.23 9.60 26.03
C LEU A 18 -0.37 10.26 27.12
N GLY A 19 0.95 10.10 27.06
CA GLY A 19 1.89 10.75 27.97
C GLY A 19 1.94 10.09 29.36
N PHE A 20 1.78 8.76 29.43
CA PHE A 20 1.95 8.04 30.70
C PHE A 20 3.45 7.80 31.01
N GLY A 21 3.84 8.08 32.26
CA GLY A 21 5.18 7.79 32.79
C GLY A 21 6.12 9.01 32.89
N ALA A 22 7.27 8.81 33.54
CA ALA A 22 8.28 9.85 33.70
C ALA A 22 8.97 10.17 32.36
N GLY A 23 9.17 11.46 32.06
CA GLY A 23 9.72 11.92 30.78
C GLY A 23 8.71 11.86 29.62
N ALA A 24 7.42 11.72 29.93
CA ALA A 24 6.34 11.72 28.94
C ALA A 24 6.31 12.98 28.08
N GLU A 25 6.62 14.15 28.62
CA GLU A 25 6.64 15.41 27.86
C GLU A 25 7.56 15.35 26.63
N ALA A 26 8.70 14.67 26.75
CA ALA A 26 9.64 14.52 25.64
C ALA A 26 9.21 13.46 24.61
N ARG A 27 8.52 12.38 25.05
CA ARG A 27 8.17 11.22 24.19
C ARG A 27 6.78 11.31 23.58
N ARG A 28 5.88 12.05 24.21
CA ARG A 28 4.51 12.29 23.77
C ARG A 28 4.39 12.79 22.32
N PRO A 29 5.15 13.81 21.85
CA PRO A 29 5.06 14.26 20.46
C PRO A 29 5.47 13.14 19.47
N LEU A 30 6.44 12.31 19.85
CA LEU A 30 6.87 11.16 19.05
C LEU A 30 5.75 10.10 18.96
N GLY A 31 5.09 9.79 20.09
CA GLY A 31 3.95 8.88 20.12
C GLY A 31 2.77 9.37 19.28
N LEU A 32 2.44 10.67 19.35
CA LEU A 32 1.39 11.28 18.54
C LEU A 32 1.71 11.23 17.04
N ALA A 33 2.96 11.51 16.65
CA ALA A 33 3.40 11.43 15.27
C ALA A 33 3.27 10.01 14.71
N VAL A 34 3.64 8.99 15.49
CA VAL A 34 3.52 7.58 15.08
C VAL A 34 2.06 7.15 14.96
N VAL A 35 1.23 7.44 15.96
CA VAL A 35 -0.20 7.08 15.92
C VAL A 35 -0.90 7.75 14.73
N GLY A 36 -0.68 9.06 14.54
CA GLY A 36 -1.24 9.78 13.39
C GLY A 36 -0.73 9.23 12.06
N GLY A 37 0.58 8.98 11.95
CA GLY A 37 1.21 8.41 10.77
C GLY A 37 0.67 7.03 10.42
N LEU A 38 0.44 6.17 11.42
CA LEU A 38 -0.12 4.83 11.22
C LEU A 38 -1.57 4.89 10.74
N LEU A 39 -2.40 5.77 11.29
CA LEU A 39 -3.78 5.95 10.85
C LEU A 39 -3.85 6.39 9.38
N VAL A 40 -3.05 7.41 9.02
CA VAL A 40 -2.98 7.92 7.64
C VAL A 40 -2.42 6.86 6.70
N SER A 41 -1.32 6.20 7.08
CA SER A 41 -0.69 5.16 6.26
C SER A 41 -1.61 3.97 6.04
N GLN A 42 -2.40 3.60 7.04
CA GLN A 42 -3.36 2.52 6.92
C GLN A 42 -4.47 2.85 5.91
N SER A 43 -5.09 4.02 6.06
CA SER A 43 -6.12 4.49 5.13
C SER A 43 -5.58 4.60 3.71
N LEU A 44 -4.38 5.19 3.56
CA LEU A 44 -3.73 5.32 2.26
C LEU A 44 -3.42 3.95 1.65
N THR A 45 -2.87 3.01 2.42
CA THR A 45 -2.55 1.66 1.92
C THR A 45 -3.79 0.92 1.44
N LEU A 46 -4.86 0.93 2.23
CA LEU A 46 -6.12 0.24 1.88
C LEU A 46 -6.79 0.82 0.63
N PHE A 47 -6.58 2.11 0.35
CA PHE A 47 -7.16 2.77 -0.81
C PHE A 47 -6.23 2.75 -2.04
N VAL A 48 -4.97 3.12 -1.87
CA VAL A 48 -4.00 3.27 -2.97
C VAL A 48 -3.64 1.93 -3.57
N THR A 49 -3.51 0.87 -2.76
CA THR A 49 -3.17 -0.47 -3.29
C THR A 49 -4.20 -0.95 -4.33
N PRO A 50 -5.50 -1.06 -4.04
CA PRO A 50 -6.47 -1.52 -5.05
C PRO A 50 -6.56 -0.57 -6.25
N VAL A 51 -6.45 0.74 -6.03
CA VAL A 51 -6.44 1.74 -7.11
C VAL A 51 -5.29 1.49 -8.07
N ILE A 52 -4.08 1.26 -7.56
CA ILE A 52 -2.92 0.93 -8.39
C ILE A 52 -3.16 -0.39 -9.15
N TYR A 53 -3.75 -1.40 -8.50
CA TYR A 53 -4.07 -2.68 -9.16
C TYR A 53 -4.99 -2.48 -10.36
N THR A 54 -6.05 -1.67 -10.25
CA THR A 54 -6.95 -1.40 -11.37
C THR A 54 -6.24 -0.70 -12.54
N TYR A 55 -5.36 0.25 -12.24
CA TYR A 55 -4.57 0.92 -13.29
C TYR A 55 -3.60 -0.05 -13.98
N MET A 56 -2.95 -0.93 -13.22
CA MET A 56 -2.03 -1.93 -13.77
C MET A 56 -2.75 -2.98 -14.60
N ASP A 57 -3.96 -3.40 -14.19
CA ASP A 57 -4.78 -4.35 -14.94
C ASP A 57 -5.15 -3.79 -16.32
N THR A 58 -5.58 -2.53 -16.37
CA THR A 58 -5.87 -1.84 -17.64
C THR A 58 -4.63 -1.71 -18.54
N LEU A 59 -3.46 -1.50 -17.94
CA LEU A 59 -2.19 -1.43 -18.67
C LEU A 59 -1.81 -2.82 -19.23
N GLN A 60 -2.00 -3.88 -18.43
CA GLN A 60 -1.72 -5.26 -18.80
C GLN A 60 -2.59 -5.72 -19.96
N GLU A 61 -3.89 -5.39 -19.97
CA GLU A 61 -4.78 -5.70 -21.10
C GLU A 61 -4.33 -5.02 -22.40
N ARG A 62 -3.97 -3.74 -22.33
CA ARG A 62 -3.50 -2.98 -23.51
C ARG A 62 -2.18 -3.52 -24.05
N LEU A 63 -1.23 -3.84 -23.17
CA LEU A 63 0.05 -4.42 -23.57
C LEU A 63 -0.10 -5.87 -24.07
N GLY A 64 -0.95 -6.67 -23.43
CA GLY A 64 -1.24 -8.05 -23.82
C GLY A 64 -1.88 -8.15 -25.21
N GLY A 65 -2.84 -7.27 -25.53
CA GLY A 65 -3.44 -7.19 -26.86
C GLY A 65 -2.43 -6.78 -27.94
N TRP A 66 -1.54 -5.84 -27.63
CA TRP A 66 -0.48 -5.42 -28.55
C TRP A 66 0.60 -6.49 -28.77
N LEU A 67 1.03 -7.16 -27.70
CA LEU A 67 1.97 -8.30 -27.76
C LEU A 67 1.36 -9.48 -28.52
N TRP A 68 0.09 -9.82 -28.29
CA TRP A 68 -0.60 -10.87 -29.06
C TRP A 68 -0.69 -10.51 -30.54
N PHE A 69 -0.98 -9.25 -30.88
CA PHE A 69 -1.02 -8.80 -32.27
C PHE A 69 0.35 -8.92 -32.96
N LEU A 70 1.44 -8.57 -32.27
CA LEU A 70 2.80 -8.74 -32.78
C LEU A 70 3.19 -10.22 -32.93
N THR A 71 2.80 -11.06 -31.97
CA THR A 71 3.12 -12.50 -31.97
C THR A 71 2.30 -13.28 -33.01
N GLY A 72 1.07 -12.84 -33.30
CA GLY A 72 0.20 -13.43 -34.33
C GLY A 72 0.67 -13.18 -35.77
N ARG A 73 1.55 -12.19 -35.99
CA ARG A 73 2.13 -11.89 -37.31
C ARG A 73 3.20 -12.90 -37.73
N GLU A 74 3.92 -13.49 -36.78
CA GLU A 74 4.96 -14.50 -37.04
C GLU A 74 4.35 -15.83 -37.53
N ARG A 75 3.20 -16.26 -36.97
CA ARG A 75 2.53 -17.50 -37.43
C ARG A 75 2.00 -17.39 -38.86
N LYS A 76 1.41 -16.25 -39.24
CA LYS A 76 0.90 -16.06 -40.61
C LYS A 76 2.01 -15.86 -41.66
N ALA A 77 3.18 -15.40 -41.26
CA ALA A 77 4.34 -15.28 -42.15
C ALA A 77 5.10 -16.61 -42.32
N ALA A 78 5.01 -17.54 -41.35
CA ALA A 78 5.61 -18.87 -41.44
C ALA A 78 4.75 -19.89 -42.23
N GLU A 79 3.47 -19.59 -42.47
CA GLU A 79 2.53 -20.44 -43.22
C GLU A 79 2.34 -20.00 -44.70
N ALA A 80 3.03 -18.96 -45.16
CA ALA A 80 2.98 -18.44 -46.54
C ALA A 80 4.29 -18.70 -47.29
#